data_AF-A0A349LIA7-F1
#
_entry.id   AF-A0A349LIA7-F1
#
_cell.length_a   1.000
_cell.length_b   1.000
_cell.length_c   1.000
_cell.angle_alpha   90.00
_cell.angle_beta   90.00
_cell.angle_gamma   90.00
#
_symmetry.space_group_name_H-M   'P 1'
#
loop_
_entity.id
_entity.type
_entity.pdbx_description
1 polymer ?
#
loop_
_entity_poly.entity_id
_entity_poly.type
_entity_poly.pdbx_seq_one_letter_code
_entity_poly.pdbx_strand_id
1 'polypeptide(L)'
;MKKMTFAFATVAAILALTSCVDNSDETLGITEANPPLWLDIRLAGSQSQPQALLFEIVGGATDSIVSDQHRVFAETYAQNRTKALLFGDLNNEVLARVWMSNPSAWDEYRIVLEQVALDEDFEQPSAMSYSLQLEAPSPR
;
A
#
# COMPACT_ATOMS: atom_id res chain seq x y z
N MET A 1 -16.68 55.66 -11.08
CA MET A 1 -16.62 54.66 -12.18
C MET A 1 -15.31 54.85 -12.94
N LYS A 2 -14.33 53.98 -12.74
CA LYS A 2 -13.08 53.94 -13.51
C LYS A 2 -12.99 52.55 -14.14
N LYS A 3 -13.04 52.50 -15.46
CA LYS A 3 -12.82 51.28 -16.25
C LYS A 3 -11.33 50.98 -16.20
N MET A 4 -10.94 49.82 -15.68
CA MET A 4 -9.60 49.28 -15.82
C MET A 4 -9.71 48.01 -16.65
N THR A 5 -9.38 48.15 -17.92
CA THR A 5 -9.11 47.06 -18.85
C THR A 5 -7.66 46.65 -18.61
N PHE A 6 -7.42 45.39 -18.23
CA PHE A 6 -6.07 44.83 -18.23
C PHE A 6 -6.04 43.63 -19.17
N ALA A 7 -5.11 43.72 -20.12
CA ALA A 7 -4.92 42.83 -21.24
C ALA A 7 -4.38 41.47 -20.78
N PHE A 8 -4.96 40.40 -21.30
CA PHE A 8 -4.42 39.05 -21.17
C PHE A 8 -3.22 38.91 -22.11
N ALA A 9 -2.00 38.97 -21.55
CA ALA A 9 -0.79 38.60 -22.27
C ALA A 9 -0.66 37.08 -22.30
N THR A 10 -0.95 36.47 -23.43
CA THR A 10 -0.75 35.03 -23.68
C THR A 10 0.72 34.79 -23.97
N VAL A 11 1.45 34.18 -23.04
CA VAL A 11 2.84 33.75 -23.26
C VAL A 11 2.81 32.36 -23.90
N ALA A 12 3.07 32.28 -25.19
CA ALA A 12 3.29 31.02 -25.90
C ALA A 12 4.73 30.54 -25.62
N ALA A 13 4.88 29.49 -24.81
CA ALA A 13 6.16 28.82 -24.62
C ALA A 13 6.40 27.88 -25.80
N ILE A 14 7.37 28.21 -26.65
CA ILE A 14 7.89 27.32 -27.69
C ILE A 14 9.02 26.50 -27.04
N LEU A 15 8.74 25.25 -26.66
CA LEU A 15 9.78 24.30 -26.27
C LEU A 15 10.41 23.73 -27.55
N ALA A 16 11.62 24.18 -27.86
CA ALA A 16 12.45 23.60 -28.90
C ALA A 16 12.88 22.18 -28.46
N LEU A 17 12.40 21.16 -29.18
CA LEU A 17 12.88 19.79 -29.07
C LEU A 17 14.29 19.71 -29.67
N THR A 18 15.33 19.82 -28.83
CA THR A 18 16.68 19.44 -29.25
C THR A 18 16.82 17.93 -29.07
N SER A 19 16.79 17.19 -30.18
CA SER A 19 17.10 15.77 -30.21
C SER A 19 18.59 15.56 -29.92
N CYS A 20 18.94 15.18 -28.69
CA CYS A 20 20.20 14.50 -28.43
C CYS A 20 19.97 13.01 -28.69
N VAL A 21 20.23 12.57 -29.93
CA VAL A 21 20.49 11.17 -30.22
C VAL A 21 21.89 10.89 -29.68
N ASP A 22 21.96 10.17 -28.56
CA ASP A 22 23.21 9.57 -28.10
C ASP A 22 23.11 8.06 -28.33
N ASN A 23 23.91 7.58 -29.28
CA ASN A 23 24.10 6.17 -29.57
C ASN A 23 25.12 5.65 -28.58
N SER A 24 24.67 5.03 -27.49
CA SER A 24 25.52 4.13 -26.72
C SER A 24 24.79 2.82 -26.44
N ASP A 25 25.43 1.77 -26.92
CA ASP A 25 25.17 0.34 -26.86
C ASP A 25 24.51 -0.17 -25.57
N GLU A 26 23.67 -1.19 -25.77
CA GLU A 26 22.89 -1.89 -24.76
C GLU A 26 23.74 -2.44 -23.60
N THR A 27 23.38 -2.06 -22.39
CA THR A 27 23.31 -3.01 -21.28
C THR A 27 22.01 -2.72 -20.56
N LEU A 28 21.10 -3.70 -20.59
CA LEU A 28 19.75 -3.64 -20.03
C LEU A 28 19.77 -2.93 -18.68
N GLY A 29 19.31 -1.68 -18.70
CA GLY A 29 19.04 -0.94 -17.49
C GLY A 29 18.04 -1.78 -16.69
N ILE A 30 18.52 -2.36 -15.59
CA ILE A 30 17.67 -2.67 -14.46
C ILE A 30 16.93 -1.36 -14.22
N THR A 31 15.69 -1.29 -14.68
CA THR A 31 14.83 -0.16 -14.34
C THR A 31 14.71 -0.35 -12.84
N GLU A 32 15.41 0.48 -12.05
CA GLU A 32 15.13 0.54 -10.62
C GLU A 32 13.64 0.83 -10.54
N ALA A 33 12.86 -0.20 -10.24
CA ALA A 33 11.43 -0.05 -10.10
C ALA A 33 11.25 0.95 -8.98
N ASN A 34 10.64 2.09 -9.28
CA ASN A 34 10.34 3.07 -8.25
C ASN A 34 9.57 2.35 -7.14
N PRO A 35 10.06 2.37 -5.90
CA PRO A 35 9.44 1.61 -4.83
C PRO A 35 7.99 2.07 -4.63
N PRO A 36 7.06 1.16 -4.29
CA PRO A 36 5.68 1.52 -4.09
C PRO A 36 5.51 2.43 -2.86
N LEU A 37 4.48 3.27 -2.84
CA LEU A 37 4.10 4.07 -1.65
C LEU A 37 3.10 3.35 -0.75
N TRP A 38 2.29 2.49 -1.36
CA TRP A 38 1.28 1.67 -0.70
C TRP A 38 1.63 0.21 -0.92
N LEU A 39 1.43 -0.65 0.08
CA LEU A 39 1.43 -2.10 -0.07
C LEU A 39 0.02 -2.64 0.12
N ASP A 40 -0.41 -3.54 -0.77
CA ASP A 40 -1.67 -4.26 -0.64
C ASP A 40 -1.52 -5.38 0.40
N ILE A 41 -2.49 -5.49 1.31
CA ILE A 41 -2.66 -6.65 2.19
C ILE A 41 -3.58 -7.64 1.52
N ARG A 42 -3.10 -8.86 1.29
CA ARG A 42 -3.82 -9.93 0.60
C ARG A 42 -3.90 -11.18 1.45
N LEU A 43 -5.03 -11.88 1.38
CA LEU A 43 -5.21 -13.18 2.01
C LEU A 43 -4.82 -14.28 1.03
N ALA A 44 -3.90 -15.15 1.44
CA ALA A 44 -3.44 -16.26 0.62
C ALA A 44 -3.75 -17.60 1.28
N GLY A 45 -4.25 -18.56 0.48
CA GLY A 45 -4.41 -19.97 0.86
C GLY A 45 -5.67 -20.31 1.67
N SER A 46 -6.53 -19.34 1.98
CA SER A 46 -7.71 -19.59 2.81
C SER A 46 -8.79 -20.42 2.11
N GLN A 47 -9.18 -21.55 2.71
CA GLN A 47 -10.31 -22.39 2.27
C GLN A 47 -11.66 -21.91 2.85
N SER A 48 -11.62 -21.12 3.93
CA SER A 48 -12.75 -20.44 4.54
C SER A 48 -12.39 -18.98 4.78
N GLN A 49 -13.34 -18.06 4.67
CA GLN A 49 -13.06 -16.63 4.83
C GLN A 49 -13.21 -16.22 6.32
N PRO A 50 -12.15 -15.65 6.93
CA PRO A 50 -12.26 -15.10 8.29
C PRO A 50 -13.22 -13.90 8.30
N GLN A 51 -13.99 -13.74 9.38
CA GLN A 51 -14.77 -12.51 9.59
C GLN A 51 -13.89 -11.36 10.12
N ALA A 52 -12.75 -11.73 10.70
CA ALA A 52 -11.80 -10.79 11.23
C ALA A 52 -10.37 -11.36 11.24
N LEU A 53 -9.40 -10.46 11.16
CA LEU A 53 -7.98 -10.79 11.13
C LEU A 53 -7.21 -9.84 12.05
N LEU A 54 -6.53 -10.39 13.05
CA LEU A 54 -5.51 -9.68 13.80
C LEU A 54 -4.13 -9.94 13.18
N PHE A 55 -3.37 -8.89 12.92
CA PHE A 55 -2.03 -9.01 12.38
C PHE A 55 -1.13 -7.87 12.83
N GLU A 56 0.16 -8.05 12.60
CA GLU A 56 1.20 -7.06 12.86
C GLU A 56 1.97 -6.75 11.58
N ILE A 57 2.19 -5.46 11.31
CA ILE A 57 3.16 -4.97 10.33
C ILE A 57 4.47 -4.71 11.05
N VAL A 58 5.55 -5.33 10.58
CA VAL A 58 6.91 -5.22 11.12
C VAL A 58 7.85 -4.71 10.05
N GLY A 59 8.81 -3.87 10.42
CA GLY A 59 9.96 -3.54 9.56
C GLY A 59 10.13 -2.06 9.27
N GLY A 60 9.06 -1.27 9.34
CA GLY A 60 9.15 0.18 9.13
C GLY A 60 7.99 0.97 9.71
N ALA A 61 8.15 2.29 9.71
CA ALA A 61 7.11 3.20 10.16
C ALA A 61 5.89 3.10 9.24
N THR A 62 4.75 2.80 9.84
CA THR A 62 3.47 2.72 9.15
C THR A 62 2.68 3.98 9.51
N ASP A 63 2.44 4.87 8.55
CA ASP A 63 1.63 6.07 8.84
C ASP A 63 0.13 5.76 8.81
N SER A 64 -0.30 4.80 7.98
CA SER A 64 -1.72 4.50 7.82
C SER A 64 -1.97 3.08 7.31
N ILE A 65 -3.08 2.49 7.76
CA ILE A 65 -3.66 1.27 7.20
C ILE A 65 -5.11 1.59 6.86
N VAL A 66 -5.48 1.43 5.58
CA VAL A 66 -6.80 1.81 5.07
C VAL A 66 -7.45 0.65 4.34
N SER A 67 -8.77 0.58 4.38
CA SER A 67 -9.55 -0.34 3.56
C SER A 67 -10.76 0.39 3.00
N ASP A 68 -11.07 0.10 1.74
CA ASP A 68 -12.25 0.66 1.08
C ASP A 68 -13.54 -0.09 1.47
N GLN A 69 -13.41 -1.29 2.05
CA GLN A 69 -14.53 -2.22 2.25
C GLN A 69 -14.62 -2.78 3.68
N HIS A 70 -13.54 -2.68 4.46
CA HIS A 70 -13.46 -3.25 5.79
C HIS A 70 -13.20 -2.18 6.84
N ARG A 71 -13.55 -2.49 8.09
CA ARG A 71 -13.17 -1.65 9.23
C ARG A 71 -11.75 -2.01 9.65
N VAL A 72 -10.92 -0.98 9.81
CA VAL A 72 -9.53 -1.10 10.26
C VAL A 72 -9.40 -0.43 11.62
N PHE A 73 -8.87 -1.16 12.59
CA PHE A 73 -8.40 -0.61 13.86
C PHE A 73 -6.90 -0.88 13.94
N ALA A 74 -6.09 0.17 14.03
CA ALA A 74 -4.64 0.04 14.03
C ALA A 74 -4.03 0.83 15.20
N GLU A 75 -2.99 0.26 15.79
CA GLU A 75 -2.21 0.87 16.85
C GLU A 75 -0.72 0.68 16.56
N THR A 76 0.00 1.79 16.41
CA THR A 76 1.45 1.81 16.34
C THR A 76 2.01 1.94 17.75
N TYR A 77 2.68 0.90 18.21
CA TYR A 77 3.20 0.81 19.57
C TYR A 77 4.74 0.82 19.63
N ALA A 78 5.41 0.65 18.48
CA ALA A 78 6.83 0.95 18.31
C ALA A 78 7.08 1.52 16.91
N GLN A 79 8.24 2.16 16.72
CA GLN A 79 8.58 2.85 15.46
C GLN A 79 8.46 1.97 14.21
N ASN A 80 8.70 0.67 14.34
CA ASN A 80 8.67 -0.30 13.25
C ASN A 80 7.64 -1.42 13.46
N ARG A 81 6.65 -1.20 14.34
CA ARG A 81 5.63 -2.18 14.70
C ARG A 81 4.26 -1.55 14.84
N THR A 82 3.35 -2.00 13.99
CA THR A 82 1.94 -1.59 14.02
C THR A 82 1.07 -2.83 14.08
N LYS A 83 0.24 -2.94 15.11
CA LYS A 83 -0.77 -3.99 15.23
C LYS A 83 -2.07 -3.50 14.63
N ALA A 84 -2.76 -4.36 13.91
CA ALA A 84 -4.03 -4.02 13.28
C ALA A 84 -5.04 -5.16 13.36
N LEU A 85 -6.29 -4.79 13.62
CA LEU A 85 -7.46 -5.63 13.50
C LEU A 85 -8.27 -5.17 12.28
N LEU A 86 -8.49 -6.10 11.36
CA LEU A 86 -9.37 -5.93 10.22
C LEU A 86 -10.66 -6.70 10.46
N PHE A 87 -11.82 -6.06 10.26
CA PHE A 87 -13.13 -6.65 10.50
C PHE A 87 -14.07 -6.40 9.32
N GLY A 88 -14.78 -7.44 8.87
CA GLY A 88 -15.78 -7.35 7.81
C GLY A 88 -15.86 -8.61 6.94
N ASP A 89 -16.43 -8.45 5.74
CA ASP A 89 -16.54 -9.54 4.76
C ASP A 89 -15.24 -9.70 3.96
N LEU A 90 -14.29 -10.50 4.47
CA LEU A 90 -12.90 -10.58 3.95
C LEU A 90 -12.77 -11.44 2.68
N ASN A 91 -13.64 -11.19 1.70
CA ASN A 91 -13.76 -11.97 0.46
C ASN A 91 -13.00 -11.33 -0.71
N ASN A 92 -12.49 -10.13 -0.50
CA ASN A 92 -11.83 -9.33 -1.52
C ASN A 92 -10.38 -9.75 -1.71
N GLU A 93 -9.92 -9.60 -2.95
CA GLU A 93 -8.54 -9.90 -3.32
C GLU A 93 -7.54 -9.04 -2.53
N VAL A 94 -7.86 -7.75 -2.39
CA VAL A 94 -7.13 -6.79 -1.53
C VAL A 94 -8.00 -6.46 -0.34
N LEU A 95 -7.50 -6.75 0.85
CA LEU A 95 -8.21 -6.55 2.10
C LEU A 95 -8.03 -5.14 2.65
N ALA A 96 -6.81 -4.62 2.59
CA ALA A 96 -6.44 -3.29 3.06
C ALA A 96 -5.14 -2.85 2.36
N ARG A 97 -4.74 -1.60 2.57
CA ARG A 97 -3.51 -1.00 2.05
C ARG A 97 -2.74 -0.33 3.17
N VAL A 98 -1.43 -0.51 3.17
CA VAL A 98 -0.50 0.05 4.16
C VAL A 98 0.32 1.16 3.51
N TRP A 99 0.32 2.35 4.10
CA TRP A 99 1.20 3.43 3.68
C TRP A 99 2.59 3.24 4.30
N MET A 100 3.61 3.33 3.46
CA MET A 100 5.01 3.29 3.92
C MET A 100 5.59 4.69 4.01
N SER A 101 6.12 5.05 5.18
CA SER A 101 6.82 6.33 5.34
C SER A 101 8.14 6.41 4.56
N ASN A 102 8.76 5.25 4.26
CA ASN A 102 9.98 5.13 3.48
C ASN A 102 9.85 4.03 2.40
N PRO A 103 9.44 4.38 1.17
CA PRO A 103 9.31 3.45 0.05
C PRO A 103 10.58 2.66 -0.26
N SER A 104 11.75 3.29 -0.14
CA SER A 104 13.03 2.62 -0.43
C SER A 104 13.35 1.45 0.51
N ALA A 105 12.62 1.33 1.62
CA ALA A 105 12.75 0.22 2.58
C ALA A 105 11.60 -0.80 2.47
N TRP A 106 10.85 -0.85 1.35
CA TRP A 106 9.69 -1.73 1.22
C TRP A 106 10.02 -3.22 1.45
N ASP A 107 11.22 -3.66 1.06
CA ASP A 107 11.75 -5.00 1.27
C ASP A 107 11.96 -5.36 2.76
N GLU A 108 11.92 -4.39 3.66
CA GLU A 108 12.04 -4.60 5.11
C GLU A 108 10.67 -4.86 5.75
N TYR A 109 9.58 -4.47 5.10
CA TYR A 109 8.23 -4.68 5.62
C TYR A 109 7.85 -6.17 5.55
N ARG A 110 7.20 -6.62 6.60
CA ARG A 110 6.66 -7.97 6.77
C ARG A 110 5.30 -7.86 7.44
N ILE A 111 4.41 -8.79 7.13
CA ILE A 111 3.14 -8.97 7.82
C ILE A 111 3.17 -10.28 8.58
N VAL A 112 2.76 -10.25 9.84
CA VAL A 112 2.68 -11.40 10.72
C VAL A 112 1.22 -11.56 11.12
N LEU A 113 0.61 -12.66 10.69
CA LEU A 113 -0.74 -13.01 11.12
C LEU A 113 -0.69 -13.46 12.59
N GLU A 114 -1.46 -12.82 13.45
CA GLU A 114 -1.61 -13.23 14.84
C GLU A 114 -2.83 -14.13 14.99
N GLN A 115 -2.72 -15.17 15.81
CA GLN A 115 -3.86 -16.00 16.16
C GLN A 115 -4.55 -15.42 17.40
N VAL A 116 -5.85 -15.14 17.28
CA VAL A 116 -6.70 -14.79 18.42
C VAL A 116 -7.53 -16.01 18.79
N ALA A 117 -7.82 -16.17 20.09
CA ALA A 117 -8.72 -17.21 20.55
C ALA A 117 -10.12 -17.00 19.92
N LEU A 118 -10.77 -18.11 19.57
CA LEU A 118 -12.18 -18.12 19.18
C LEU A 118 -12.99 -17.82 20.44
N ASP A 119 -13.56 -16.63 20.53
CA ASP A 119 -14.56 -16.27 21.54
C ASP A 119 -15.93 -16.13 20.85
N GLU A 120 -17.02 -16.11 21.63
CA GLU A 120 -18.41 -16.12 21.13
C GLU A 120 -18.71 -15.01 20.09
N ASP A 121 -17.96 -13.91 20.11
CA ASP A 121 -18.13 -12.75 19.21
C ASP A 121 -17.03 -12.64 18.13
N PHE A 122 -16.05 -13.54 18.10
CA PHE A 122 -14.88 -13.43 17.23
C PHE A 122 -14.45 -14.79 16.65
N GLU A 123 -14.73 -15.00 15.36
CA GLU A 123 -14.28 -16.18 14.63
C GLU A 123 -13.13 -15.84 13.68
N GLN A 124 -11.90 -16.14 14.11
CA GLN A 124 -10.75 -16.24 13.24
C GLN A 124 -10.37 -17.73 13.08
N PRO A 125 -10.51 -18.32 11.88
CA PRO A 125 -10.07 -19.69 11.63
C PRO A 125 -8.58 -19.84 11.94
N SER A 126 -8.14 -21.07 12.22
CA SER A 126 -6.74 -21.34 12.57
C SER A 126 -5.78 -20.71 11.56
N ALA A 127 -4.86 -19.87 12.06
CA ALA A 127 -3.84 -19.18 11.28
C ALA A 127 -2.87 -20.14 10.55
N MET A 128 -2.94 -21.45 10.82
CA MET A 128 -2.21 -22.48 10.08
C MET A 128 -2.75 -22.72 8.66
N SER A 129 -3.98 -22.28 8.36
CA SER A 129 -4.67 -22.60 7.11
C SER A 129 -4.63 -21.50 6.05
N TYR A 130 -4.08 -20.33 6.39
CA TYR A 130 -3.94 -19.20 5.48
C TYR A 130 -2.81 -18.29 5.94
N SER A 131 -2.42 -17.36 5.09
CA SER A 131 -1.40 -16.37 5.40
C SER A 131 -1.82 -15.00 4.88
N LEU A 132 -1.21 -13.96 5.42
CA LEU A 132 -1.30 -12.61 4.88
C LEU A 132 -0.04 -12.31 4.09
N GLN A 133 -0.18 -11.57 3.00
CA GLN A 133 0.92 -11.12 2.16
C GLN A 133 0.86 -9.60 2.01
N LEU A 134 2.06 -9.00 1.98
CA LEU A 134 2.25 -7.61 1.58
C LEU A 134 2.80 -7.62 0.16
N GLU A 135 2.09 -6.97 -0.75
CA GLU A 135 2.46 -6.94 -2.16
C GLU A 135 2.45 -5.51 -2.69
N ALA A 136 3.29 -5.24 -3.69
CA ALA A 136 3.17 -3.99 -4.44
C ALA A 136 1.79 -3.93 -5.13
N PRO A 137 1.16 -2.75 -5.25
CA PRO A 137 -0.15 -2.64 -5.88
C PRO A 137 -0.06 -3.09 -7.33
N SER A 138 -0.89 -4.05 -7.73
CA SER A 138 -0.92 -4.49 -9.12
C SER A 138 -1.52 -3.37 -9.99
N PRO A 139 -0.86 -2.94 -11.09
CA PRO A 139 -1.48 -2.06 -12.05
C PRO A 139 -2.69 -2.78 -12.66
N ARG A 140 -3.88 -2.24 -12.41
CA ARG A 140 -5.14 -2.71 -13.01
C ARG A 140 -5.19 -2.48 -14.51
#